data_AF-W0FGU2-F1
#
_entry.id   AF-W0FGU2-F1
#
_cell.length_a   1.000
_cell.length_b   1.000
_cell.length_c   1.000
_cell.angle_alpha   90.00
_cell.angle_beta   90.00
_cell.angle_gamma   90.00
#
_symmetry.space_group_name_H-M   'P 1'
#
loop_
_entity.id
_entity.type
_entity.pdbx_description
1 polymer ?
#
loop_
_entity_poly.entity_id
_entity_poly.type
_entity_poly.pdbx_seq_one_letter_code
_entity_poly.pdbx_strand_id
1 'polypeptide(L)'
;MILTKITSAVLALTFGVGTGLADIDLAAQQAAASTKYLEFEPADFTSYDLTTFRGDKITVSVDGPNFCIDCDCSDDIILGLYDAENFELITKTDIHTEGTFSEDFTDDMEEDVLYMINVSYVVEGVIIDAYSNYVILYDGDIEFFKTPNYDYNLESTKELWTDDESLLEYTKPQNDVESDDPVVISYSNDIVGNAQDDWEKVFRIYSFITTQMVYDDVQIEDDITCYQDGAKCLIRRRIAICEGFANVFVALCRAQGIPAAVQFGIGCSTYESLIDVDELESTDSDHAWAAVCLDGEWYYLDPTFDIGGYYEGDAWDDGYIDEANPGYAFYLLPLEAFSFDHKILDADTMHGVEETGSCGANATYEISRDGTLTIYGSGEIKMPDGCNGFNKVVFDPDSNITCIGEDCFIDCDLITMVILPDTVTKIDDGAFYTCEDLEYVYIPEGVTYIGQEAFDFCDELAYIRVPDSCTEIGDWAFDDCGRLYVSVPASLKDFCSGYYLDPMYIEVR
;
A
#
# COMPACT_ATOMS: atom_id res chain seq x y z
N MET A 1 -47.65 -29.11 -28.05
CA MET A 1 -47.62 -28.42 -26.73
C MET A 1 -46.61 -29.14 -25.86
N ILE A 2 -45.91 -28.35 -25.06
CA ILE A 2 -44.67 -28.64 -24.33
C ILE A 2 -44.79 -29.84 -23.37
N LEU A 3 -43.61 -30.45 -23.11
CA LEU A 3 -43.17 -31.29 -21.98
C LEU A 3 -43.07 -32.81 -22.23
N THR A 4 -41.86 -33.28 -22.54
CA THR A 4 -41.52 -34.71 -22.73
C THR A 4 -40.71 -35.23 -21.54
N LYS A 5 -41.17 -36.33 -20.93
CA LYS A 5 -40.46 -37.05 -19.87
C LYS A 5 -39.73 -38.29 -20.42
N ILE A 6 -38.46 -38.43 -20.05
CA ILE A 6 -37.81 -39.64 -19.49
C ILE A 6 -37.62 -40.89 -20.41
N THR A 7 -36.36 -41.36 -20.43
CA THR A 7 -35.83 -42.70 -20.80
C THR A 7 -35.88 -43.23 -22.25
N SER A 8 -34.68 -43.26 -22.84
CA SER A 8 -33.97 -44.47 -23.32
C SER A 8 -34.37 -45.22 -24.60
N ALA A 9 -33.48 -45.06 -25.60
CA ALA A 9 -33.00 -46.04 -26.59
C ALA A 9 -33.84 -46.40 -27.85
N VAL A 10 -33.10 -46.88 -28.87
CA VAL A 10 -33.43 -47.30 -30.27
C VAL A 10 -33.00 -46.24 -31.31
N LEU A 11 -31.82 -46.28 -31.97
CA LEU A 11 -31.15 -47.28 -32.84
C LEU A 11 -31.43 -47.06 -34.36
N ALA A 12 -30.39 -46.65 -35.12
CA ALA A 12 -30.03 -46.98 -36.53
C ALA A 12 -29.07 -45.88 -37.10
N LEU A 13 -27.83 -46.14 -37.56
CA LEU A 13 -27.41 -46.84 -38.81
C LEU A 13 -28.09 -46.24 -40.06
N THR A 14 -27.45 -45.71 -41.13
CA THR A 14 -26.05 -45.47 -41.60
C THR A 14 -26.12 -44.35 -42.68
N PHE A 15 -25.10 -43.80 -43.36
CA PHE A 15 -23.68 -44.07 -43.68
C PHE A 15 -22.97 -42.72 -43.96
N GLY A 16 -21.63 -42.68 -44.12
CA GLY A 16 -21.02 -41.75 -45.10
C GLY A 16 -19.72 -40.99 -44.80
N VAL A 17 -18.59 -41.71 -44.61
CA VAL A 17 -17.19 -41.28 -44.95
C VAL A 17 -16.64 -39.96 -44.36
N GLY A 18 -15.67 -40.06 -43.44
CA GLY A 18 -14.83 -38.93 -42.99
C GLY A 18 -13.71 -39.36 -42.04
N THR A 19 -12.50 -39.50 -42.56
CA THR A 19 -11.25 -39.94 -41.92
C THR A 19 -10.85 -39.24 -40.60
N GLY A 20 -10.33 -40.00 -39.61
CA GLY A 20 -9.53 -39.45 -38.50
C GLY A 20 -9.43 -40.39 -37.29
N LEU A 21 -8.20 -40.68 -36.83
CA LEU A 21 -7.92 -41.43 -35.60
C LEU A 21 -7.80 -40.47 -34.41
N ALA A 22 -8.38 -40.82 -33.26
CA ALA A 22 -7.93 -40.40 -31.91
C ALA A 22 -8.76 -41.07 -30.80
N ASP A 23 -8.47 -42.34 -30.47
CA ASP A 23 -8.60 -42.78 -29.08
C ASP A 23 -7.39 -42.18 -28.34
N ILE A 24 -7.47 -40.91 -27.94
CA ILE A 24 -6.47 -40.27 -27.08
C ILE A 24 -7.00 -40.30 -25.66
N ASP A 25 -6.67 -41.43 -25.02
CA ASP A 25 -6.24 -41.53 -23.64
C ASP A 25 -6.84 -40.52 -22.63
N LEU A 26 -7.98 -40.89 -22.05
CA LEU A 26 -8.56 -40.18 -20.90
C LEU A 26 -7.68 -40.27 -19.64
N ALA A 27 -6.76 -41.25 -19.55
CA ALA A 27 -5.77 -41.29 -18.48
C ALA A 27 -4.65 -40.27 -18.72
N ALA A 28 -4.34 -39.89 -19.96
CA ALA A 28 -3.47 -38.75 -20.25
C ALA A 28 -4.11 -37.40 -19.91
N GLN A 29 -5.45 -37.27 -19.92
CA GLN A 29 -6.12 -36.07 -19.41
C GLN A 29 -6.23 -36.01 -17.88
N GLN A 30 -6.27 -37.15 -17.18
CA GLN A 30 -6.12 -37.18 -15.71
C GLN A 30 -4.64 -37.15 -15.25
N ALA A 31 -3.69 -37.43 -16.14
CA ALA A 31 -2.25 -37.23 -15.96
C ALA A 31 -1.72 -35.96 -16.66
N ALA A 32 -2.61 -35.04 -17.04
CA ALA A 32 -2.28 -33.68 -17.49
C ALA A 32 -2.77 -32.62 -16.48
N ALA A 33 -3.24 -33.07 -15.31
CA ALA A 33 -3.39 -32.27 -14.10
C ALA A 33 -2.29 -32.66 -13.09
N SER A 34 -1.09 -32.96 -13.59
CA SER A 34 0.10 -33.23 -12.78
C SER A 34 1.08 -32.08 -12.95
N THR A 35 1.46 -31.44 -11.84
CA THR A 35 2.67 -30.62 -11.69
C THR A 35 2.88 -29.59 -12.79
N LYS A 36 2.26 -28.42 -12.63
CA LYS A 36 2.98 -27.16 -12.86
C LYS A 36 4.17 -27.26 -11.89
N TYR A 37 5.36 -27.60 -12.40
CA TYR A 37 6.55 -27.60 -11.55
C TYR A 37 6.77 -26.15 -11.17
N LEU A 38 6.76 -25.87 -9.87
CA LEU A 38 7.22 -24.60 -9.34
C LEU A 38 8.73 -24.62 -9.52
N GLU A 39 9.23 -23.94 -10.55
CA GLU A 39 10.67 -23.67 -10.66
C GLU A 39 10.97 -22.59 -9.62
N PHE A 40 11.26 -23.00 -8.38
CA PHE A 40 11.69 -22.07 -7.34
C PHE A 40 13.02 -21.46 -7.74
N GLU A 41 13.07 -20.12 -7.81
CA GLU A 41 14.30 -19.40 -8.16
C GLU A 41 15.07 -18.98 -6.89
N PRO A 42 16.40 -19.13 -6.85
CA PRO A 42 17.24 -18.51 -5.83
C PRO A 42 17.17 -16.98 -5.87
N ALA A 43 17.21 -16.34 -4.70
CA ALA A 43 17.26 -14.89 -4.57
C ALA A 43 18.61 -14.30 -5.00
N ASP A 44 18.60 -13.03 -5.40
CA ASP A 44 19.82 -12.30 -5.81
C ASP A 44 20.74 -11.91 -4.62
N PHE A 45 20.36 -12.25 -3.39
CA PHE A 45 21.11 -12.01 -2.14
C PHE A 45 21.41 -13.32 -1.39
N THR A 46 22.55 -13.37 -0.70
CA THR A 46 22.96 -14.52 0.13
C THR A 46 23.14 -14.16 1.60
N SER A 47 22.91 -12.91 1.99
CA SER A 47 22.99 -12.42 3.36
C SER A 47 22.15 -11.17 3.56
N TYR A 48 21.64 -10.98 4.76
CA TYR A 48 20.99 -9.74 5.20
C TYR A 48 21.19 -9.56 6.72
N ASP A 49 20.88 -8.39 7.25
CA ASP A 49 21.20 -8.02 8.64
C ASP A 49 19.97 -7.65 9.46
N LEU A 50 19.54 -8.47 10.42
CA LEU A 50 18.54 -8.03 11.41
C LEU A 50 19.20 -7.09 12.42
N THR A 51 18.55 -5.96 12.73
CA THR A 51 19.02 -5.04 13.79
C THR A 51 18.00 -5.01 14.93
N THR A 52 18.44 -5.23 16.16
CA THR A 52 17.56 -5.11 17.32
C THR A 52 17.29 -3.63 17.64
N PHE A 53 16.27 -3.33 18.45
CA PHE A 53 16.01 -1.95 18.91
C PHE A 53 17.14 -1.31 19.74
N ARG A 54 18.20 -2.06 20.07
CA ARG A 54 19.41 -1.57 20.74
C ARG A 54 20.54 -1.19 19.76
N GLY A 55 20.36 -1.47 18.47
CA GLY A 55 21.44 -1.43 17.49
C GLY A 55 22.34 -2.68 17.49
N ASP A 56 22.02 -3.71 18.30
CA ASP A 56 22.73 -5.00 18.23
C ASP A 56 22.38 -5.69 16.90
N LYS A 57 23.38 -6.29 16.25
CA LYS A 57 23.27 -6.82 14.88
C LYS A 57 23.31 -8.36 14.84
N ILE A 58 22.38 -8.96 14.09
CA ILE A 58 22.35 -10.40 13.76
C ILE A 58 22.44 -10.50 12.22
N THR A 59 23.61 -10.82 11.67
CA THR A 59 23.74 -11.14 10.24
C THR A 59 23.25 -12.56 10.00
N VAL A 60 22.33 -12.73 9.05
CA VAL A 60 21.80 -14.02 8.61
C VAL A 60 22.26 -14.26 7.18
N SER A 61 22.78 -15.45 6.87
CA SER A 61 23.32 -15.75 5.53
C SER A 61 23.30 -17.23 5.17
N VAL A 62 23.46 -17.52 3.88
CA VAL A 62 23.69 -18.87 3.34
C VAL A 62 25.11 -18.99 2.76
N ASP A 63 25.78 -20.11 3.00
CA ASP A 63 27.09 -20.46 2.40
C ASP A 63 27.17 -21.97 2.10
N GLY A 64 26.84 -22.32 0.86
CA GLY A 64 26.72 -23.70 0.41
C GLY A 64 25.62 -24.44 1.18
N PRO A 65 25.89 -25.60 1.82
CA PRO A 65 24.88 -26.33 2.57
C PRO A 65 24.53 -25.70 3.93
N ASN A 66 25.10 -24.55 4.30
CA ASN A 66 25.00 -24.00 5.66
C ASN A 66 24.10 -22.75 5.72
N PHE A 67 23.13 -22.78 6.63
CA PHE A 67 22.49 -21.57 7.13
C PHE A 67 23.32 -20.99 8.29
N CYS A 68 23.67 -19.71 8.22
CA CYS A 68 24.66 -19.09 9.07
C CYS A 68 24.09 -17.87 9.82
N ILE A 69 24.55 -17.69 11.05
CA ILE A 69 24.22 -16.56 11.92
C ILE A 69 25.52 -15.98 12.47
N ASP A 70 25.75 -14.67 12.32
CA ASP A 70 26.82 -13.94 13.02
C ASP A 70 26.18 -12.88 13.91
N CYS A 71 26.23 -13.07 15.23
CA CYS A 71 25.64 -12.11 16.18
C CYS A 71 26.68 -11.44 17.08
N ASP A 72 26.55 -10.10 17.18
CA ASP A 72 27.19 -9.29 18.21
C ASP A 72 26.43 -9.30 19.56
N CYS A 73 25.26 -9.95 19.60
CA CYS A 73 24.38 -10.08 20.77
C CYS A 73 24.81 -11.18 21.76
N SER A 74 24.52 -10.96 23.05
CA SER A 74 24.90 -11.88 24.15
C SER A 74 23.82 -12.89 24.55
N ASP A 75 22.70 -12.93 23.84
CA ASP A 75 21.49 -13.69 24.18
C ASP A 75 21.40 -15.01 23.36
N ASP A 76 20.61 -15.97 23.85
CA ASP A 76 20.44 -17.27 23.19
C ASP A 76 19.65 -17.11 21.87
N ILE A 77 20.14 -17.73 20.79
CA ILE A 77 19.47 -17.79 19.48
C ILE A 77 18.96 -19.20 19.24
N ILE A 78 17.80 -19.33 18.62
CA ILE A 78 17.14 -20.58 18.26
C ILE A 78 16.93 -20.57 16.75
N LEU A 79 17.37 -21.63 16.08
CA LEU A 79 17.00 -21.90 14.69
C LEU A 79 15.98 -23.04 14.67
N GLY A 80 14.88 -22.86 13.95
CA GLY A 80 13.93 -23.92 13.63
C GLY A 80 13.71 -24.02 12.12
N LEU A 81 13.84 -25.22 11.56
CA LEU A 81 13.50 -25.53 10.17
C LEU A 81 12.07 -26.06 10.11
N TYR A 82 11.26 -25.50 9.23
CA TYR A 82 9.84 -25.82 9.06
C TYR A 82 9.51 -26.10 7.59
N ASP A 83 8.55 -27.00 7.37
CA ASP A 83 7.85 -27.12 6.09
C ASP A 83 7.04 -25.84 5.80
N ALA A 84 7.17 -25.22 4.62
CA ALA A 84 6.53 -23.91 4.36
C ALA A 84 5.05 -23.99 3.97
N GLU A 85 4.54 -25.15 3.54
CA GLU A 85 3.11 -25.35 3.21
C GLU A 85 2.29 -25.59 4.49
N ASN A 86 2.81 -26.41 5.41
CA ASN A 86 2.06 -26.93 6.56
C ASN A 86 2.59 -26.44 7.92
N PHE A 87 3.69 -25.68 7.93
CA PHE A 87 4.36 -25.16 9.13
C PHE A 87 4.73 -26.22 10.17
N GLU A 88 4.99 -27.46 9.73
CA GLU A 88 5.46 -28.52 10.62
C GLU A 88 6.95 -28.32 10.94
N LEU A 89 7.30 -28.23 12.24
CA LEU A 89 8.69 -28.17 12.70
C LEU A 89 9.41 -29.49 12.40
N ILE A 90 10.45 -29.41 11.55
CA ILE A 90 11.27 -30.55 11.14
C ILE A 90 12.41 -30.77 12.14
N THR A 91 13.21 -29.74 12.38
CA THR A 91 14.36 -29.78 13.29
C THR A 91 14.62 -28.42 13.93
N LYS A 92 15.33 -28.41 15.06
CA LYS A 92 15.66 -27.19 15.81
C LYS A 92 17.02 -27.30 16.49
N THR A 93 17.77 -26.22 16.45
CA THR A 93 19.10 -26.08 17.06
C THR A 93 19.17 -24.84 17.96
N ASP A 94 19.57 -25.03 19.22
CA ASP A 94 19.78 -23.97 20.21
C ASP A 94 21.25 -23.50 20.21
N ILE A 95 21.47 -22.19 20.07
CA ILE A 95 22.78 -21.52 19.98
C ILE A 95 23.01 -20.72 21.27
N HIS A 96 24.15 -20.96 21.94
CA HIS A 96 24.44 -20.46 23.29
C HIS A 96 25.75 -19.65 23.40
N THR A 97 26.17 -18.96 22.34
CA THR A 97 27.45 -18.22 22.29
C THR A 97 27.44 -17.05 21.31
N GLU A 98 28.02 -15.90 21.73
CA GLU A 98 28.39 -14.76 20.86
C GLU A 98 29.27 -15.19 19.66
N GLY A 99 29.07 -14.54 18.50
CA GLY A 99 29.83 -14.73 17.26
C GLY A 99 29.20 -15.68 16.24
N THR A 100 30.02 -16.16 15.30
CA THR A 100 29.55 -16.87 14.10
C THR A 100 29.21 -18.33 14.36
N PHE A 101 28.02 -18.73 13.89
CA PHE A 101 27.48 -20.09 13.90
C PHE A 101 27.00 -20.48 12.49
N SER A 102 26.97 -21.78 12.21
CA SER A 102 26.56 -22.35 10.92
C SER A 102 25.94 -23.74 11.14
N GLU A 103 24.74 -23.98 10.63
CA GLU A 103 24.06 -25.29 10.66
C GLU A 103 23.81 -25.80 9.24
N ASP A 104 24.06 -27.09 9.02
CA ASP A 104 23.79 -27.79 7.77
C ASP A 104 22.43 -28.49 7.89
N PHE A 105 21.43 -27.97 7.18
CA PHE A 105 20.07 -28.52 7.14
C PHE A 105 19.83 -29.46 5.96
N THR A 106 20.81 -29.69 5.08
CA THR A 106 20.60 -30.38 3.80
C THR A 106 20.21 -31.86 3.93
N ASP A 107 20.58 -32.53 5.04
CA ASP A 107 20.16 -33.90 5.34
C ASP A 107 18.65 -33.99 5.70
N ASP A 108 17.99 -32.86 6.04
CA ASP A 108 16.58 -32.75 6.43
C ASP A 108 15.69 -32.06 5.35
N MET A 109 16.26 -31.65 4.21
CA MET A 109 15.58 -30.95 3.10
C MET A 109 15.46 -31.82 1.83
N GLU A 110 14.41 -31.59 1.04
CA GLU A 110 14.23 -32.16 -0.30
C GLU A 110 14.31 -31.06 -1.39
N GLU A 111 14.83 -31.40 -2.57
CA GLU A 111 14.78 -30.52 -3.77
C GLU A 111 13.33 -30.33 -4.23
N ASP A 112 13.04 -29.21 -4.91
CA ASP A 112 11.68 -28.82 -5.33
C ASP A 112 10.66 -28.65 -4.16
N VAL A 113 11.14 -28.41 -2.93
CA VAL A 113 10.31 -28.12 -1.74
C VAL A 113 10.74 -26.80 -1.09
N LEU A 114 9.75 -26.00 -0.67
CA LEU A 114 9.98 -24.74 0.03
C LEU A 114 9.99 -24.97 1.56
N TYR A 115 11.00 -24.41 2.23
CA TYR A 115 11.15 -24.46 3.68
C TYR A 115 11.18 -23.05 4.27
N MET A 116 10.86 -22.94 5.56
CA MET A 116 11.03 -21.73 6.34
C MET A 116 12.04 -21.99 7.47
N ILE A 117 13.04 -21.11 7.62
CA ILE A 117 13.89 -21.06 8.81
C ILE A 117 13.44 -19.89 9.69
N ASN A 118 13.03 -20.19 10.92
CA ASN A 118 12.76 -19.18 11.93
C ASN A 118 14.01 -18.94 12.78
N VAL A 119 14.30 -17.67 13.05
CA VAL A 119 15.40 -17.22 13.92
C VAL A 119 14.78 -16.56 15.16
N SER A 120 14.58 -17.32 16.24
CA SER A 120 14.18 -16.73 17.52
C SER A 120 15.39 -16.21 18.28
N TYR A 121 15.28 -15.03 18.89
CA TYR A 121 16.30 -14.45 19.77
C TYR A 121 15.64 -13.77 20.98
N VAL A 122 16.37 -13.59 22.08
CA VAL A 122 15.82 -12.98 23.29
C VAL A 122 16.28 -11.52 23.42
N VAL A 123 15.36 -10.60 23.70
CA VAL A 123 15.69 -9.21 24.08
C VAL A 123 14.93 -8.79 25.33
N GLU A 124 15.62 -8.33 26.37
CA GLU A 124 15.06 -7.97 27.70
C GLU A 124 14.20 -9.09 28.35
N GLY A 125 14.39 -10.35 27.94
CA GLY A 125 13.60 -11.50 28.41
C GLY A 125 12.29 -11.73 27.65
N VAL A 126 12.05 -11.02 26.56
CA VAL A 126 11.02 -11.30 25.55
C VAL A 126 11.66 -12.12 24.44
N ILE A 127 11.01 -13.21 24.00
CA ILE A 127 11.40 -13.93 22.79
C ILE A 127 10.86 -13.13 21.60
N ILE A 128 11.73 -12.80 20.66
CA ILE A 128 11.41 -12.19 19.38
C ILE A 128 11.70 -13.24 18.32
N ASP A 129 10.73 -13.49 17.45
CA ASP A 129 10.83 -14.43 16.36
C ASP A 129 10.95 -13.67 15.04
N ALA A 130 12.13 -13.71 14.42
CA ALA A 130 12.26 -13.36 13.01
C ALA A 130 11.80 -14.58 12.19
N TYR A 131 10.50 -14.61 11.91
CA TYR A 131 9.89 -15.57 10.98
C TYR A 131 10.31 -15.29 9.52
N SER A 132 9.87 -16.14 8.59
CA SER A 132 9.91 -15.86 7.14
C SER A 132 11.26 -15.93 6.41
N ASN A 133 12.30 -16.63 6.91
CA ASN A 133 13.43 -17.01 6.01
C ASN A 133 13.00 -18.17 5.10
N TYR A 134 12.38 -17.85 3.98
CA TYR A 134 12.04 -18.85 2.98
C TYR A 134 13.31 -19.28 2.23
N VAL A 135 13.58 -20.58 2.26
CA VAL A 135 14.79 -21.19 1.68
C VAL A 135 14.42 -22.43 0.88
N ILE A 136 15.25 -22.72 -0.12
CA ILE A 136 15.17 -23.91 -0.96
C ILE A 136 16.51 -24.64 -0.95
N LEU A 137 16.46 -25.95 -1.17
CA LEU A 137 17.65 -26.71 -1.55
C LEU A 137 17.77 -26.61 -3.09
N TYR A 138 18.91 -26.10 -3.58
CA TYR A 138 19.14 -25.89 -5.01
C TYR A 138 20.55 -26.37 -5.40
N ASP A 139 20.63 -27.37 -6.29
CA ASP A 139 21.90 -27.98 -6.74
C ASP A 139 22.80 -28.52 -5.58
N GLY A 140 22.19 -28.76 -4.41
CA GLY A 140 22.85 -29.24 -3.18
C GLY A 140 23.33 -28.15 -2.20
N ASP A 141 23.08 -26.88 -2.49
CA ASP A 141 23.35 -25.74 -1.60
C ASP A 141 22.01 -25.16 -1.08
N ILE A 142 22.00 -24.53 0.10
CA ILE A 142 20.82 -23.82 0.64
C ILE A 142 20.83 -22.41 0.06
N GLU A 143 19.73 -22.02 -0.57
CA GLU A 143 19.54 -20.68 -1.15
C GLU A 143 18.30 -20.01 -0.56
N PHE A 144 18.31 -18.68 -0.43
CA PHE A 144 17.09 -17.93 -0.14
C PHE A 144 16.13 -17.99 -1.32
N PHE A 145 14.83 -18.09 -1.05
CA PHE A 145 13.81 -18.17 -2.09
C PHE A 145 13.45 -16.79 -2.66
N LYS A 146 13.45 -16.68 -4.00
CA LYS A 146 12.95 -15.52 -4.74
C LYS A 146 11.45 -15.67 -5.02
N THR A 147 10.63 -14.86 -4.36
CA THR A 147 9.18 -14.90 -4.58
C THR A 147 8.77 -14.26 -5.91
N PRO A 148 7.59 -14.60 -6.46
CA PRO A 148 6.99 -13.91 -7.60
C PRO A 148 6.98 -12.38 -7.49
N ASN A 149 6.74 -11.88 -6.27
CA ASN A 149 6.65 -10.45 -5.97
C ASN A 149 7.99 -9.78 -5.65
N TYR A 150 9.10 -10.52 -5.52
CA TYR A 150 10.39 -9.96 -5.10
C TYR A 150 10.86 -8.83 -6.03
N ASP A 151 10.84 -9.05 -7.35
CA ASP A 151 11.27 -8.04 -8.32
C ASP A 151 10.29 -6.84 -8.35
N TYR A 152 8.98 -7.08 -8.17
CA TYR A 152 7.99 -6.00 -8.07
C TYR A 152 8.19 -5.15 -6.81
N ASN A 153 8.34 -5.79 -5.64
CA ASN A 153 8.54 -5.08 -4.38
C ASN A 153 9.86 -4.30 -4.37
N LEU A 154 10.92 -4.83 -5.00
CA LEU A 154 12.14 -4.08 -5.27
C LEU A 154 11.92 -2.87 -6.19
N GLU A 155 11.17 -3.02 -7.28
CA GLU A 155 10.91 -1.94 -8.25
C GLU A 155 9.90 -0.89 -7.74
N SER A 156 9.00 -1.26 -6.81
CA SER A 156 7.96 -0.39 -6.24
C SER A 156 8.36 0.32 -4.95
N THR A 157 9.33 -0.18 -4.18
CA THR A 157 9.96 0.61 -3.11
C THR A 157 10.66 1.83 -3.70
N LYS A 158 10.17 3.02 -3.35
CA LYS A 158 10.65 4.30 -3.86
C LYS A 158 11.99 4.68 -3.22
N GLU A 159 12.88 5.41 -3.91
CA GLU A 159 14.14 5.82 -3.29
C GLU A 159 13.92 6.76 -2.11
N LEU A 160 14.37 6.29 -0.95
CA LEU A 160 14.41 7.05 0.28
C LEU A 160 15.79 7.70 0.44
N TRP A 161 15.84 8.98 0.13
CA TRP A 161 17.06 9.78 0.16
C TRP A 161 17.62 9.99 1.58
N THR A 162 18.94 10.15 1.67
CA THR A 162 19.68 10.38 2.94
C THR A 162 20.39 11.73 3.01
N ASP A 163 20.13 12.64 2.06
CA ASP A 163 20.65 14.02 2.12
C ASP A 163 19.86 14.91 3.09
N ASP A 164 20.50 15.98 3.57
CA ASP A 164 19.96 16.91 4.58
C ASP A 164 18.60 17.53 4.20
N GLU A 165 18.32 17.73 2.90
CA GLU A 165 17.08 18.38 2.43
C GLU A 165 15.93 17.37 2.38
N SER A 166 16.19 16.18 1.85
CA SER A 166 15.20 15.11 1.75
C SER A 166 14.89 14.48 3.11
N LEU A 167 15.88 14.30 3.99
CA LEU A 167 15.62 13.87 5.37
C LEU A 167 14.77 14.89 6.14
N LEU A 168 14.93 16.19 5.87
CA LEU A 168 14.10 17.25 6.47
C LEU A 168 12.65 17.22 5.93
N GLU A 169 12.48 16.90 4.66
CA GLU A 169 11.19 16.66 3.98
C GLU A 169 10.48 15.45 4.59
N TYR A 170 11.18 14.33 4.81
CA TYR A 170 10.66 13.18 5.55
C TYR A 170 10.39 13.42 7.04
N THR A 171 10.54 14.65 7.59
CA THR A 171 9.99 15.04 8.90
C THR A 171 8.79 16.01 8.82
N LYS A 172 8.18 16.21 7.65
CA LYS A 172 7.05 17.12 7.42
C LYS A 172 5.72 16.37 7.35
N PRO A 173 4.58 17.04 7.60
CA PRO A 173 3.28 16.46 7.31
C PRO A 173 3.07 16.28 5.79
N GLN A 174 2.33 15.25 5.41
CA GLN A 174 1.86 15.00 4.03
C GLN A 174 0.66 14.06 4.06
N ASN A 175 -0.40 14.40 3.32
CA ASN A 175 -1.70 13.71 3.33
C ASN A 175 -2.09 13.34 4.79
N ASP A 176 -2.44 12.08 5.02
CA ASP A 176 -2.83 11.46 6.28
C ASP A 176 -1.71 11.44 7.34
N VAL A 177 -0.46 11.71 6.95
CA VAL A 177 0.67 11.85 7.86
C VAL A 177 0.63 13.22 8.54
N GLU A 178 -0.37 13.47 9.38
CA GLU A 178 -0.63 14.71 10.14
C GLU A 178 0.38 14.97 11.28
N SER A 179 1.68 14.87 10.99
CA SER A 179 2.76 14.88 11.99
C SER A 179 2.93 16.19 12.78
N ASP A 180 2.34 17.29 12.30
CA ASP A 180 2.30 18.58 13.00
C ASP A 180 0.99 18.86 13.76
N ASP A 181 -0.01 17.97 13.69
CA ASP A 181 -1.25 18.14 14.44
C ASP A 181 -0.98 18.04 15.96
N PRO A 182 -1.52 18.97 16.79
CA PRO A 182 -1.28 18.97 18.23
C PRO A 182 -1.67 17.68 18.97
N VAL A 183 -2.57 16.87 18.42
CA VAL A 183 -3.02 15.59 18.98
C VAL A 183 -2.01 14.50 18.67
N VAL A 184 -1.54 14.41 17.42
CA VAL A 184 -0.48 13.46 16.99
C VAL A 184 0.80 13.75 17.77
N ILE A 185 1.20 15.03 17.86
CA ILE A 185 2.32 15.47 18.70
C ILE A 185 2.12 15.07 20.17
N SER A 186 0.90 15.20 20.73
CA SER A 186 0.64 14.82 22.12
C SER A 186 0.79 13.31 22.34
N TYR A 187 0.21 12.48 21.47
CA TYR A 187 0.36 11.02 21.54
C TYR A 187 1.82 10.60 21.37
N SER A 188 2.52 11.14 20.36
CA SER A 188 3.93 10.85 20.11
C SER A 188 4.80 11.13 21.35
N ASN A 189 4.64 12.31 21.97
CA ASN A 189 5.37 12.66 23.19
C ASN A 189 5.03 11.75 24.39
N ASP A 190 3.76 11.35 24.56
CA ASP A 190 3.33 10.46 25.64
C ASP A 190 3.85 9.01 25.43
N ILE A 191 3.90 8.53 24.18
CA ILE A 191 4.39 7.21 23.79
C ILE A 191 5.91 7.10 23.99
N VAL A 192 6.69 8.04 23.43
CA VAL A 192 8.15 7.96 23.56
C VAL A 192 8.61 8.35 24.96
N GLY A 193 7.92 9.28 25.62
CA GLY A 193 8.14 9.68 27.00
C GLY A 193 9.57 10.16 27.29
N ASN A 194 10.40 9.25 27.81
CA ASN A 194 11.77 9.50 28.25
C ASN A 194 12.83 8.70 27.47
N ALA A 195 12.51 8.26 26.25
CA ALA A 195 13.46 7.56 25.37
C ALA A 195 14.80 8.30 25.25
N GLN A 196 15.91 7.56 25.20
CA GLN A 196 17.27 8.11 25.21
C GLN A 196 17.80 8.50 23.83
N ASP A 197 17.34 7.80 22.79
CA ASP A 197 17.77 7.91 21.39
C ASP A 197 16.58 7.61 20.45
N ASP A 198 16.79 7.76 19.15
CA ASP A 198 15.73 7.60 18.15
C ASP A 198 15.33 6.13 17.93
N TRP A 199 16.24 5.18 18.16
CA TRP A 199 15.95 3.75 18.20
C TRP A 199 14.91 3.39 19.28
N GLU A 200 15.12 3.84 20.53
CA GLU A 200 14.16 3.62 21.61
C GLU A 200 12.82 4.34 21.36
N LYS A 201 12.81 5.50 20.69
CA LYS A 201 11.56 6.17 20.27
C LYS A 201 10.79 5.34 19.25
N VAL A 202 11.44 4.92 18.17
CA VAL A 202 10.85 4.12 17.09
C VAL A 202 10.27 2.82 17.63
N PHE A 203 11.04 2.10 18.46
CA PHE A 203 10.57 0.86 19.07
C PHE A 203 9.32 1.09 19.95
N ARG A 204 9.31 2.15 20.78
CA ARG A 204 8.11 2.51 21.58
C ARG A 204 6.91 2.87 20.71
N ILE A 205 7.10 3.50 19.56
CA ILE A 205 6.04 3.82 18.59
C ILE A 205 5.51 2.54 17.94
N TYR A 206 6.39 1.65 17.48
CA TYR A 206 6.04 0.35 16.91
C TYR A 206 5.24 -0.50 17.90
N SER A 207 5.79 -0.79 19.09
CA SER A 207 5.11 -1.56 20.14
C SER A 207 3.81 -0.91 20.62
N PHE A 208 3.70 0.42 20.54
CA PHE A 208 2.47 1.11 20.83
C PHE A 208 1.39 0.76 19.77
N ILE A 209 1.73 0.78 18.49
CA ILE A 209 0.78 0.51 17.40
C ILE A 209 0.34 -0.96 17.44
N THR A 210 1.27 -1.91 17.42
CA THR A 210 0.95 -3.34 17.35
C THR A 210 0.13 -3.84 18.55
N THR A 211 0.25 -3.19 19.72
CA THR A 211 -0.50 -3.61 20.93
C THR A 211 -1.76 -2.80 21.22
N GLN A 212 -1.99 -1.66 20.55
CA GLN A 212 -3.10 -0.74 20.87
C GLN A 212 -4.00 -0.39 19.68
N MET A 213 -3.67 -0.82 18.46
CA MET A 213 -4.51 -0.69 17.27
C MET A 213 -5.05 -2.06 16.84
N VAL A 214 -6.16 -2.05 16.11
CA VAL A 214 -6.90 -3.22 15.61
C VAL A 214 -6.97 -3.13 14.10
N TYR A 215 -6.86 -4.27 13.41
CA TYR A 215 -7.01 -4.34 11.95
C TYR A 215 -8.50 -4.34 11.55
N ASP A 216 -8.86 -3.67 10.46
CA ASP A 216 -10.26 -3.53 10.02
C ASP A 216 -10.61 -4.47 8.84
N ASP A 217 -10.80 -5.75 9.15
CA ASP A 217 -11.19 -6.77 8.15
C ASP A 217 -12.50 -6.40 7.43
N VAL A 218 -13.40 -5.66 8.10
CA VAL A 218 -14.70 -5.26 7.53
C VAL A 218 -14.52 -4.21 6.43
N GLN A 219 -13.51 -3.34 6.54
CA GLN A 219 -13.18 -2.38 5.48
C GLN A 219 -12.59 -3.08 4.24
N ILE A 220 -11.90 -4.20 4.42
CA ILE A 220 -11.34 -5.00 3.31
C ILE A 220 -12.43 -5.81 2.59
N GLU A 221 -13.46 -6.27 3.30
CA GLU A 221 -14.59 -7.00 2.70
C GLU A 221 -15.63 -6.10 1.98
N ASP A 222 -15.54 -4.76 2.09
CA ASP A 222 -16.52 -3.82 1.52
C ASP A 222 -15.87 -2.77 0.59
N ASP A 223 -15.65 -3.17 -0.67
CA ASP A 223 -15.17 -2.38 -1.83
C ASP A 223 -15.84 -1.00 -2.02
N ILE A 224 -16.93 -0.72 -1.30
CA ILE A 224 -17.75 0.49 -1.40
C ILE A 224 -17.28 1.57 -0.40
N THR A 225 -16.31 1.27 0.49
CA THR A 225 -15.91 2.16 1.61
C THR A 225 -14.40 2.30 1.87
N CYS A 226 -13.60 2.47 0.81
CA CYS A 226 -12.15 2.74 0.90
C CYS A 226 -11.79 4.20 1.24
N TYR A 227 -12.36 4.77 2.31
CA TYR A 227 -11.88 6.04 2.87
C TYR A 227 -10.92 5.76 4.05
N GLN A 228 -9.64 6.06 3.88
CA GLN A 228 -8.69 6.17 5.01
C GLN A 228 -8.88 7.54 5.66
N ASP A 229 -9.11 7.59 6.98
CA ASP A 229 -8.98 8.86 7.70
C ASP A 229 -7.49 9.18 7.95
N GLY A 230 -7.16 10.47 8.08
CA GLY A 230 -5.85 10.92 8.57
C GLY A 230 -5.42 10.32 9.93
N ALA A 231 -4.10 10.24 10.16
CA ALA A 231 -3.50 9.59 11.32
C ALA A 231 -4.04 10.06 12.68
N LYS A 232 -4.49 11.31 12.81
CA LYS A 232 -5.15 11.87 14.02
C LYS A 232 -6.51 11.24 14.32
N CYS A 233 -7.23 10.83 13.29
CA CYS A 233 -8.50 10.12 13.41
C CYS A 233 -8.22 8.65 13.74
N LEU A 234 -7.36 7.99 12.98
CA LEU A 234 -6.98 6.58 13.21
C LEU A 234 -6.39 6.36 14.61
N ILE A 235 -5.45 7.22 15.05
CA ILE A 235 -4.85 7.14 16.39
C ILE A 235 -5.87 7.36 17.52
N ARG A 236 -7.04 7.96 17.26
CA ARG A 236 -8.13 8.06 18.23
C ARG A 236 -9.06 6.86 18.19
N ARG A 237 -9.38 6.36 16.98
CA ARG A 237 -10.31 5.23 16.77
C ARG A 237 -9.68 3.89 17.14
N ARG A 238 -8.35 3.76 16.98
CA ARG A 238 -7.57 2.52 17.19
C ARG A 238 -7.95 1.37 16.25
N ILE A 239 -8.41 1.71 15.04
CA ILE A 239 -8.77 0.74 14.01
C ILE A 239 -8.39 1.31 12.63
N ALA A 240 -7.81 0.48 11.76
CA ALA A 240 -7.29 0.83 10.43
C ALA A 240 -6.99 -0.44 9.62
N ILE A 241 -6.70 -0.30 8.31
CA ILE A 241 -6.02 -1.31 7.48
C ILE A 241 -4.54 -0.93 7.31
N CYS A 242 -3.77 -1.68 6.52
CA CYS A 242 -2.32 -1.54 6.35
C CYS A 242 -1.82 -0.10 6.15
N GLU A 243 -2.41 0.65 5.22
CA GLU A 243 -2.05 2.05 4.96
C GLU A 243 -2.21 2.93 6.22
N GLY A 244 -3.33 2.80 6.92
CA GLY A 244 -3.59 3.56 8.13
C GLY A 244 -2.66 3.22 9.30
N PHE A 245 -2.21 1.98 9.39
CA PHE A 245 -1.15 1.56 10.32
C PHE A 245 0.19 2.25 9.98
N ALA A 246 0.57 2.27 8.70
CA ALA A 246 1.76 2.97 8.22
C ALA A 246 1.66 4.49 8.44
N ASN A 247 0.54 5.11 8.08
CA ASN A 247 0.26 6.54 8.28
C ASN A 247 0.42 6.95 9.76
N VAL A 248 -0.15 6.19 10.70
CA VAL A 248 0.00 6.46 12.14
C VAL A 248 1.45 6.28 12.61
N PHE A 249 2.15 5.22 12.17
CA PHE A 249 3.55 5.01 12.52
C PHE A 249 4.44 6.16 12.06
N VAL A 250 4.32 6.53 10.78
CA VAL A 250 5.12 7.59 10.16
C VAL A 250 4.79 8.94 10.81
N ALA A 251 3.52 9.27 11.03
CA ALA A 251 3.13 10.52 11.67
C ALA A 251 3.70 10.66 13.09
N LEU A 252 3.72 9.57 13.86
CA LEU A 252 4.30 9.54 15.21
C LEU A 252 5.83 9.69 15.21
N CYS A 253 6.54 9.11 14.22
CA CYS A 253 7.98 9.25 14.05
C CYS A 253 8.36 10.67 13.60
N ARG A 254 7.68 11.19 12.57
CA ARG A 254 7.88 12.56 12.07
C ARG A 254 7.62 13.62 13.14
N ALA A 255 6.63 13.40 14.02
CA ALA A 255 6.36 14.27 15.18
C ALA A 255 7.52 14.33 16.21
N GLN A 256 8.44 13.36 16.21
CA GLN A 256 9.70 13.39 16.99
C GLN A 256 10.88 13.99 16.22
N GLY A 257 10.69 14.39 14.96
CA GLY A 257 11.77 14.81 14.06
C GLY A 257 12.58 13.65 13.48
N ILE A 258 12.06 12.42 13.55
CA ILE A 258 12.68 11.23 12.94
C ILE A 258 12.17 11.13 11.49
N PRO A 259 13.05 11.08 10.48
CA PRO A 259 12.62 10.92 9.09
C PRO A 259 11.93 9.56 8.90
N ALA A 260 10.73 9.57 8.32
CA ALA A 260 9.96 8.35 8.07
C ALA A 260 9.12 8.49 6.80
N ALA A 261 8.74 7.38 6.16
CA ALA A 261 7.93 7.35 4.94
C ALA A 261 6.92 6.20 4.96
N VAL A 262 5.76 6.39 4.34
CA VAL A 262 4.83 5.30 3.99
C VAL A 262 5.30 4.72 2.65
N GLN A 263 5.18 3.40 2.51
CA GLN A 263 5.64 2.63 1.36
C GLN A 263 4.58 1.60 0.99
N PHE A 264 4.61 1.15 -0.26
CA PHE A 264 3.54 0.39 -0.91
C PHE A 264 4.17 -0.69 -1.80
N GLY A 265 3.54 -1.86 -1.85
CA GLY A 265 3.82 -2.92 -2.83
C GLY A 265 2.82 -4.06 -2.72
N ILE A 266 3.22 -5.27 -3.09
CA ILE A 266 2.34 -6.46 -3.08
C ILE A 266 2.65 -7.36 -1.89
N GLY A 267 1.60 -7.68 -1.13
CA GLY A 267 1.63 -8.65 -0.05
C GLY A 267 1.36 -10.09 -0.51
N CYS A 268 1.79 -11.07 0.29
CA CYS A 268 1.38 -12.47 0.15
C CYS A 268 0.79 -12.92 1.50
N SER A 269 -0.38 -13.55 1.48
CA SER A 269 -1.08 -14.03 2.69
C SER A 269 -1.34 -15.54 2.68
N THR A 270 -1.05 -16.23 1.58
CA THR A 270 -1.19 -17.68 1.43
C THR A 270 0.08 -18.30 0.86
N TYR A 271 0.27 -19.60 1.09
CA TYR A 271 1.36 -20.37 0.49
C TYR A 271 1.26 -20.36 -1.05
N GLU A 272 0.05 -20.41 -1.61
CA GLU A 272 -0.21 -20.29 -3.04
C GLU A 272 0.23 -18.92 -3.61
N SER A 273 -0.14 -17.81 -2.96
CA SER A 273 0.28 -16.45 -3.36
C SER A 273 1.80 -16.23 -3.27
N LEU A 274 2.48 -17.04 -2.45
CA LEU A 274 3.93 -17.00 -2.27
C LEU A 274 4.71 -17.61 -3.44
N ILE A 275 4.07 -18.52 -4.19
CA ILE A 275 4.76 -19.41 -5.14
C ILE A 275 4.17 -19.33 -6.57
N ASP A 276 2.91 -18.92 -6.75
CA ASP A 276 2.29 -18.82 -8.07
C ASP A 276 2.13 -17.37 -8.56
N VAL A 277 2.91 -17.01 -9.58
CA VAL A 277 2.81 -15.75 -10.34
C VAL A 277 1.41 -15.52 -10.92
N ASP A 278 0.65 -16.59 -11.22
CA ASP A 278 -0.71 -16.46 -11.79
C ASP A 278 -1.79 -16.08 -10.74
N GLU A 279 -1.49 -16.08 -9.42
CA GLU A 279 -2.39 -15.54 -8.38
C GLU A 279 -2.21 -14.03 -8.15
N LEU A 280 -1.24 -13.40 -8.82
CA LEU A 280 -1.11 -11.94 -8.88
C LEU A 280 -2.20 -11.37 -9.80
N GLU A 281 -3.43 -11.25 -9.27
CA GLU A 281 -4.59 -10.79 -10.04
C GLU A 281 -4.43 -9.34 -10.54
N SER A 282 -3.53 -8.55 -9.95
CA SER A 282 -3.16 -7.19 -10.39
C SER A 282 -1.64 -6.95 -10.32
N THR A 283 -1.18 -5.86 -10.95
CA THR A 283 0.17 -5.29 -10.78
C THR A 283 0.14 -4.03 -9.92
N ASP A 284 -0.95 -3.83 -9.18
CA ASP A 284 -1.18 -2.67 -8.34
C ASP A 284 -0.86 -3.06 -6.90
N SER A 285 -0.40 -2.10 -6.09
CA SER A 285 -0.09 -2.35 -4.69
C SER A 285 -1.36 -2.64 -3.90
N ASP A 286 -1.37 -3.74 -3.14
CA ASP A 286 -2.45 -4.14 -2.25
C ASP A 286 -2.08 -4.01 -0.76
N HIS A 287 -0.80 -3.76 -0.45
CA HIS A 287 -0.29 -3.68 0.92
C HIS A 287 0.62 -2.48 1.13
N ALA A 288 0.56 -1.92 2.34
CA ALA A 288 1.28 -0.72 2.73
C ALA A 288 2.00 -0.88 4.08
N TRP A 289 3.22 -0.38 4.15
CA TRP A 289 4.11 -0.48 5.29
C TRP A 289 4.87 0.84 5.52
N ALA A 290 5.80 0.85 6.47
CA ALA A 290 6.58 2.03 6.81
C ALA A 290 8.09 1.83 6.56
N ALA A 291 8.78 2.95 6.40
CA ALA A 291 10.22 3.05 6.46
C ALA A 291 10.63 4.17 7.42
N VAL A 292 11.76 4.02 8.10
CA VAL A 292 12.29 5.00 9.07
C VAL A 292 13.80 5.14 8.94
N CYS A 293 14.30 6.38 8.95
CA CYS A 293 15.72 6.66 8.89
C CYS A 293 16.32 6.78 10.30
N LEU A 294 17.26 5.91 10.63
CA LEU A 294 18.00 5.92 11.89
C LEU A 294 19.51 5.93 11.58
N ASP A 295 20.26 6.80 12.26
CA ASP A 295 21.71 6.99 12.07
C ASP A 295 22.19 7.25 10.62
N GLY A 296 21.27 7.66 9.72
CA GLY A 296 21.52 7.94 8.31
C GLY A 296 21.17 6.81 7.35
N GLU A 297 20.58 5.72 7.86
CA GLU A 297 20.26 4.49 7.14
C GLU A 297 18.75 4.21 7.22
N TRP A 298 18.13 3.73 6.14
CA TRP A 298 16.68 3.51 6.04
C TRP A 298 16.27 2.08 6.34
N TYR A 299 15.38 1.92 7.32
CA TYR A 299 14.88 0.64 7.80
C TYR A 299 13.40 0.47 7.47
N TYR A 300 13.07 -0.60 6.75
CA TYR A 300 11.69 -0.99 6.49
C TYR A 300 11.11 -1.75 7.69
N LEU A 301 9.81 -1.56 7.92
CA LEU A 301 9.04 -2.23 8.96
C LEU A 301 7.54 -2.24 8.60
N ASP A 302 6.86 -3.35 8.87
CA ASP A 302 5.43 -3.44 8.72
C ASP A 302 4.73 -3.32 10.09
N PRO A 303 4.02 -2.21 10.38
CA PRO A 303 3.27 -2.05 11.62
C PRO A 303 2.03 -2.94 11.74
N THR A 304 1.67 -3.74 10.72
CA THR A 304 0.60 -4.76 10.74
C THR A 304 1.09 -6.17 11.08
N PHE A 305 2.38 -6.46 10.90
CA PHE A 305 2.95 -7.82 10.88
C PHE A 305 2.62 -8.67 12.12
N ASP A 306 2.63 -8.04 13.30
CA ASP A 306 2.37 -8.68 14.61
C ASP A 306 0.86 -8.95 14.87
N ILE A 307 -0.02 -8.68 13.89
CA ILE A 307 -1.48 -8.81 14.00
C ILE A 307 -2.02 -10.01 13.18
N GLY A 308 -1.39 -10.37 12.04
CA GLY A 308 -1.81 -11.53 11.23
C GLY A 308 -1.86 -12.83 12.03
N GLY A 309 -0.94 -12.99 12.99
CA GLY A 309 -0.89 -14.12 13.92
C GLY A 309 -2.12 -14.32 14.81
N TYR A 310 -2.95 -13.30 15.02
CA TYR A 310 -4.01 -13.30 16.04
C TYR A 310 -5.40 -13.76 15.57
N TYR A 311 -5.66 -13.86 14.26
CA TYR A 311 -7.05 -13.83 13.75
C TYR A 311 -7.54 -15.04 12.93
N GLU A 312 -6.67 -15.97 12.52
CA GLU A 312 -7.10 -17.22 11.87
C GLU A 312 -7.53 -18.30 12.90
N GLY A 313 -8.70 -18.09 13.52
CA GLY A 313 -9.36 -19.10 14.35
C GLY A 313 -10.75 -18.67 14.85
N ASP A 314 -11.59 -19.64 15.23
CA ASP A 314 -12.97 -19.45 15.75
C ASP A 314 -13.06 -18.62 17.08
N ALA A 315 -11.99 -17.95 17.50
CA ALA A 315 -11.76 -17.35 18.83
C ALA A 315 -12.57 -16.06 19.12
N TRP A 316 -13.28 -15.50 18.15
CA TRP A 316 -14.11 -14.31 18.36
C TRP A 316 -15.34 -14.57 19.26
N ASP A 317 -15.79 -15.82 19.38
CA ASP A 317 -17.04 -16.18 20.09
C ASP A 317 -16.84 -16.49 21.59
N ASP A 318 -15.60 -16.66 22.07
CA ASP A 318 -15.30 -16.95 23.49
C ASP A 318 -14.22 -16.08 24.16
N GLY A 319 -13.48 -15.26 23.39
CA GLY A 319 -12.57 -14.26 23.93
C GLY A 319 -11.30 -14.85 24.57
N TYR A 320 -10.85 -15.99 24.05
CA TYR A 320 -9.57 -16.62 24.39
C TYR A 320 -8.71 -16.79 23.13
N ILE A 321 -7.53 -16.17 23.13
CA ILE A 321 -6.50 -16.43 22.13
C ILE A 321 -5.92 -17.82 22.41
N ASP A 322 -5.90 -18.69 21.41
CA ASP A 322 -5.18 -19.98 21.48
C ASP A 322 -3.76 -19.74 20.96
N GLU A 323 -2.76 -19.75 21.86
CA GLU A 323 -1.33 -19.51 21.57
C GLU A 323 -0.68 -20.57 20.65
N ALA A 324 -1.47 -21.48 20.07
CA ALA A 324 -1.01 -22.72 19.46
C ALA A 324 -0.91 -22.70 17.92
N ASN A 325 -1.43 -21.67 17.24
CA ASN A 325 -1.47 -21.63 15.78
C ASN A 325 -1.43 -20.16 15.28
N PRO A 326 -0.25 -19.58 14.98
CA PRO A 326 -0.20 -18.24 14.40
C PRO A 326 -0.83 -18.25 13.01
N GLY A 327 -1.77 -17.33 12.76
CA GLY A 327 -2.21 -17.02 11.39
C GLY A 327 -1.04 -16.45 10.58
N TYR A 328 -0.85 -16.94 9.35
CA TYR A 328 0.37 -16.66 8.61
C TYR A 328 0.20 -15.50 7.64
N ALA A 329 1.14 -14.56 7.69
CA ALA A 329 1.28 -13.50 6.71
C ALA A 329 2.67 -13.63 6.08
N PHE A 330 2.71 -13.85 4.76
CA PHE A 330 3.91 -14.26 4.03
C PHE A 330 4.60 -13.07 3.35
N TYR A 331 4.74 -11.94 4.05
CA TYR A 331 5.26 -10.70 3.46
C TYR A 331 6.78 -10.75 3.22
N LEU A 332 7.20 -11.27 2.07
CA LEU A 332 8.58 -11.15 1.58
C LEU A 332 8.84 -9.77 0.97
N LEU A 333 8.95 -8.82 1.88
CA LEU A 333 10.05 -7.86 1.87
C LEU A 333 11.31 -8.56 2.45
N PRO A 334 12.51 -7.95 2.39
CA PRO A 334 13.72 -8.55 2.98
C PRO A 334 13.70 -8.53 4.53
N LEU A 335 12.78 -9.30 5.12
CA LEU A 335 12.69 -9.75 6.52
C LEU A 335 12.59 -8.68 7.61
N GLU A 336 11.46 -8.63 8.31
CA GLU A 336 11.27 -7.72 9.45
C GLU A 336 12.16 -8.08 10.65
N ALA A 337 13.20 -7.28 10.83
CA ALA A 337 13.22 -6.27 11.90
C ALA A 337 14.48 -5.42 11.69
N PHE A 338 14.30 -4.19 11.20
CA PHE A 338 15.41 -3.29 10.86
C PHE A 338 16.44 -3.94 9.93
N SER A 339 15.97 -4.52 8.82
CA SER A 339 16.81 -5.24 7.86
C SER A 339 17.38 -4.35 6.76
N PHE A 340 18.63 -4.65 6.39
CA PHE A 340 19.37 -4.08 5.27
C PHE A 340 19.92 -5.20 4.37
N ASP A 341 19.60 -5.14 3.07
CA ASP A 341 20.59 -4.98 1.96
C ASP A 341 19.86 -4.86 0.60
N HIS A 342 19.11 -3.77 0.41
CA HIS A 342 18.51 -3.45 -0.89
C HIS A 342 19.09 -2.15 -1.45
N LYS A 343 19.39 -2.16 -2.75
CA LYS A 343 19.98 -1.02 -3.45
C LYS A 343 18.92 0.03 -3.76
N ILE A 344 18.70 0.89 -2.78
CA ILE A 344 17.99 2.15 -2.91
C ILE A 344 18.66 2.99 -4.03
N LEU A 345 17.90 3.30 -5.10
CA LEU A 345 18.31 4.01 -6.31
C LEU A 345 17.10 4.67 -7.00
N ASP A 346 17.14 5.98 -7.34
CA ASP A 346 16.13 6.65 -8.17
C ASP A 346 14.91 7.24 -7.42
N ALA A 347 14.83 8.56 -7.18
CA ALA A 347 13.72 9.22 -6.45
C ALA A 347 12.31 8.70 -6.83
N ASP A 348 11.37 8.72 -5.87
CA ASP A 348 10.19 9.58 -6.02
C ASP A 348 9.25 9.67 -4.78
N THR A 349 8.69 10.87 -4.57
CA THR A 349 7.69 11.33 -3.57
C THR A 349 8.12 11.43 -2.09
N MET A 350 8.21 12.67 -1.57
CA MET A 350 7.33 13.20 -0.48
C MET A 350 7.42 14.74 -0.22
N HIS A 351 7.82 15.54 -1.21
CA HIS A 351 7.37 16.92 -1.44
C HIS A 351 7.65 17.24 -2.92
N GLY A 352 6.67 17.02 -3.79
CA GLY A 352 6.79 17.26 -5.22
C GLY A 352 7.93 16.46 -5.89
N VAL A 353 7.60 15.30 -6.44
CA VAL A 353 8.41 14.75 -7.54
C VAL A 353 8.58 15.85 -8.59
N GLU A 354 9.78 16.00 -9.17
CA GLU A 354 9.92 16.81 -10.39
C GLU A 354 9.35 16.01 -11.58
N GLU A 355 8.03 15.80 -11.55
CA GLU A 355 7.32 14.88 -12.43
C GLU A 355 6.94 15.62 -13.70
N THR A 356 7.34 15.10 -14.86
CA THR A 356 6.86 15.64 -16.13
C THR A 356 6.16 14.56 -16.94
N GLY A 357 4.89 14.81 -17.25
CA GLY A 357 4.06 13.86 -17.98
C GLY A 357 3.13 14.52 -18.99
N SER A 358 2.26 13.71 -19.57
CA SER A 358 1.22 14.14 -20.49
C SER A 358 -0.14 14.00 -19.79
N CYS A 359 -0.77 15.12 -19.46
CA CYS A 359 -2.13 15.16 -18.91
C CYS A 359 -3.20 15.35 -19.99
N GLY A 360 -2.89 15.19 -21.28
CA GLY A 360 -3.88 15.28 -22.35
C GLY A 360 -3.28 15.26 -23.74
N ALA A 361 -4.10 15.07 -24.78
CA ALA A 361 -3.63 14.83 -26.15
C ALA A 361 -2.72 15.94 -26.74
N ASN A 362 -2.77 17.16 -26.20
CA ASN A 362 -1.85 18.26 -26.53
C ASN A 362 -1.45 19.06 -25.27
N ALA A 363 -1.43 18.40 -24.10
CA ALA A 363 -1.16 19.01 -22.81
C ALA A 363 -0.13 18.19 -22.02
N THR A 364 0.71 18.88 -21.27
CA THR A 364 1.78 18.29 -20.45
C THR A 364 1.85 19.01 -19.12
N TYR A 365 2.41 18.37 -18.11
CA TYR A 365 2.60 18.99 -16.80
C TYR A 365 4.05 18.87 -16.31
N GLU A 366 4.34 19.66 -15.29
CA GLU A 366 5.55 19.65 -14.47
C GLU A 366 5.11 19.85 -13.01
N ILE A 367 5.19 18.81 -12.19
CA ILE A 367 5.19 19.00 -10.73
C ILE A 367 6.60 19.47 -10.35
N SER A 368 6.70 20.35 -9.36
CA SER A 368 7.97 20.84 -8.84
C SER A 368 8.04 20.63 -7.33
N ARG A 369 9.25 20.58 -6.79
CA ARG A 369 9.54 20.21 -5.39
C ARG A 369 8.83 21.04 -4.31
N ASP A 370 8.28 22.21 -4.63
CA ASP A 370 7.45 22.98 -3.68
C ASP A 370 5.99 22.50 -3.59
N GLY A 371 5.62 21.43 -4.32
CA GLY A 371 4.27 20.92 -4.44
C GLY A 371 3.41 21.67 -5.46
N THR A 372 4.01 22.47 -6.35
CA THR A 372 3.30 23.12 -7.46
C THR A 372 3.26 22.23 -8.70
N LEU A 373 2.05 21.81 -9.09
CA LEU A 373 1.73 21.34 -10.43
C LEU A 373 1.64 22.52 -11.40
N THR A 374 2.40 22.49 -12.49
CA THR A 374 2.35 23.47 -13.58
C THR A 374 1.87 22.79 -14.87
N ILE A 375 0.77 23.26 -15.45
CA ILE A 375 0.12 22.68 -16.63
C ILE A 375 0.38 23.54 -17.87
N TYR A 376 0.86 22.89 -18.94
CA TYR A 376 1.21 23.46 -20.23
C TYR A 376 0.34 22.91 -21.37
N GLY A 377 0.33 23.59 -22.51
CA GLY A 377 -0.26 23.09 -23.75
C GLY A 377 -1.72 23.49 -23.93
N SER A 378 -2.55 22.59 -24.47
CA SER A 378 -3.91 22.96 -24.91
C SER A 378 -4.89 21.79 -24.98
N GLY A 379 -6.18 22.12 -24.89
CA GLY A 379 -7.29 21.18 -25.03
C GLY A 379 -7.86 20.72 -23.69
N GLU A 380 -8.32 19.49 -23.66
CA GLU A 380 -8.80 18.81 -22.45
C GLU A 380 -7.62 18.23 -21.68
N ILE A 381 -7.72 18.27 -20.34
CA ILE A 381 -6.77 17.61 -19.45
C ILE A 381 -7.46 16.56 -18.55
N LYS A 382 -6.76 15.46 -18.27
CA LYS A 382 -7.00 14.50 -17.19
C LYS A 382 -5.62 14.13 -16.65
N MET A 383 -5.40 14.25 -15.34
CA MET A 383 -4.14 13.79 -14.74
C MET A 383 -4.06 12.25 -14.79
N PRO A 384 -2.87 11.63 -14.80
CA PRO A 384 -2.76 10.20 -14.62
C PRO A 384 -3.31 9.76 -13.27
N ASP A 385 -3.89 8.56 -13.22
CA ASP A 385 -4.42 7.97 -11.99
C ASP A 385 -3.30 7.89 -10.93
N GLY A 386 -3.60 8.24 -9.67
CA GLY A 386 -2.62 8.34 -8.58
C GLY A 386 -1.72 9.59 -8.60
N CYS A 387 -1.83 10.49 -9.58
CA CYS A 387 -1.10 11.75 -9.60
C CYS A 387 -1.84 12.82 -8.77
N ASN A 388 -1.72 12.75 -7.44
CA ASN A 388 -2.42 13.63 -6.48
C ASN A 388 -1.52 14.34 -5.45
N GLY A 389 -0.22 14.06 -5.41
CA GLY A 389 0.74 14.55 -4.39
C GLY A 389 1.16 16.03 -4.49
N PHE A 390 0.27 16.95 -4.88
CA PHE A 390 0.58 18.39 -5.05
C PHE A 390 -0.46 19.29 -4.37
N ASN A 391 0.02 20.39 -3.76
CA ASN A 391 -0.82 21.30 -2.96
C ASN A 391 -1.31 22.55 -3.73
N LYS A 392 -0.85 22.73 -4.97
CA LYS A 392 -1.05 23.97 -5.74
C LYS A 392 -1.03 23.71 -7.24
N VAL A 393 -2.05 24.21 -7.94
CA VAL A 393 -2.17 24.10 -9.40
C VAL A 393 -1.92 25.46 -10.06
N VAL A 394 -1.06 25.48 -11.08
CA VAL A 394 -0.71 26.63 -11.90
C VAL A 394 -0.89 26.27 -13.37
N PHE A 395 -1.53 27.15 -14.14
CA PHE A 395 -1.60 27.03 -15.59
C PHE A 395 -0.59 27.99 -16.22
N ASP A 396 0.20 27.52 -17.19
CA ASP A 396 1.17 28.35 -17.89
C ASP A 396 0.47 29.51 -18.63
N PRO A 397 1.03 30.73 -18.66
CA PRO A 397 0.38 31.89 -19.29
C PRO A 397 0.12 31.78 -20.80
N ASP A 398 0.85 30.92 -21.52
CA ASP A 398 0.64 30.63 -22.94
C ASP A 398 -0.19 29.34 -23.17
N SER A 399 -0.66 28.69 -22.09
CA SER A 399 -1.58 27.55 -22.18
C SER A 399 -2.96 27.94 -22.70
N ASN A 400 -3.64 26.98 -23.33
CA ASN A 400 -5.01 27.09 -23.84
C ASN A 400 -5.79 25.83 -23.46
N ILE A 401 -5.84 25.56 -22.15
CA ILE A 401 -6.66 24.48 -21.59
C ILE A 401 -8.14 24.88 -21.70
N THR A 402 -8.96 24.03 -22.30
CA THR A 402 -10.37 24.29 -22.63
C THR A 402 -11.35 23.45 -21.83
N CYS A 403 -10.89 22.35 -21.25
CA CYS A 403 -11.69 21.47 -20.40
C CYS A 403 -10.82 20.93 -19.26
N ILE A 404 -11.37 20.90 -18.04
CA ILE A 404 -10.90 20.06 -16.95
C ILE A 404 -11.73 18.78 -17.05
N GLY A 405 -11.10 17.66 -17.39
CA GLY A 405 -11.74 16.42 -17.78
C GLY A 405 -12.28 15.59 -16.62
N GLU A 406 -12.85 14.43 -16.99
CA GLU A 406 -13.41 13.43 -16.07
C GLU A 406 -12.34 13.01 -15.04
N ASP A 407 -12.64 13.09 -13.75
CA ASP A 407 -11.75 12.78 -12.61
C ASP A 407 -10.37 13.48 -12.63
N CYS A 408 -10.25 14.65 -13.28
CA CYS A 408 -8.94 15.26 -13.54
C CYS A 408 -8.10 15.57 -12.30
N PHE A 409 -8.74 15.84 -11.15
CA PHE A 409 -8.10 16.06 -9.85
C PHE A 409 -8.82 15.26 -8.76
N ILE A 410 -9.18 14.01 -9.05
CA ILE A 410 -9.75 13.10 -8.05
C ILE A 410 -8.75 12.82 -6.92
N ASP A 411 -9.24 12.73 -5.68
CA ASP A 411 -8.48 12.42 -4.47
C ASP A 411 -7.22 13.31 -4.29
N CYS A 412 -7.34 14.57 -4.71
CA CYS A 412 -6.27 15.57 -4.67
C CYS A 412 -6.37 16.47 -3.43
N ASP A 413 -6.49 15.84 -2.26
CA ASP A 413 -6.86 16.52 -1.00
C ASP A 413 -5.95 17.67 -0.61
N LEU A 414 -4.67 17.63 -0.96
CA LEU A 414 -3.72 18.71 -0.63
C LEU A 414 -3.99 20.05 -1.36
N ILE A 415 -4.81 20.08 -2.42
CA ILE A 415 -4.99 21.28 -3.23
C ILE A 415 -5.86 22.30 -2.49
N THR A 416 -5.24 23.27 -1.83
CA THR A 416 -5.98 24.36 -1.15
C THR A 416 -6.61 25.40 -2.08
N MET A 417 -6.09 25.56 -3.31
CA MET A 417 -6.49 26.66 -4.20
C MET A 417 -6.25 26.38 -5.70
N VAL A 418 -7.28 26.58 -6.51
CA VAL A 418 -7.19 26.46 -7.99
C VAL A 418 -7.67 27.73 -8.70
N ILE A 419 -6.85 28.23 -9.63
CA ILE A 419 -7.22 29.32 -10.55
C ILE A 419 -7.28 28.77 -11.97
N LEU A 420 -8.49 28.46 -12.45
CA LEU A 420 -8.69 27.99 -13.82
C LEU A 420 -8.47 29.15 -14.82
N PRO A 421 -7.80 28.94 -15.96
CA PRO A 421 -7.55 29.98 -16.94
C PRO A 421 -8.82 30.34 -17.71
N ASP A 422 -8.94 31.60 -18.16
CA ASP A 422 -10.09 32.13 -18.91
C ASP A 422 -10.46 31.35 -20.20
N THR A 423 -9.59 30.43 -20.64
CA THR A 423 -9.81 29.53 -21.78
C THR A 423 -10.67 28.31 -21.46
N VAL A 424 -10.88 27.96 -20.17
CA VAL A 424 -11.69 26.81 -19.76
C VAL A 424 -13.17 27.08 -20.05
N THR A 425 -13.81 26.10 -20.70
CA THR A 425 -15.22 26.17 -21.14
C THR A 425 -16.09 25.06 -20.56
N LYS A 426 -15.48 24.07 -19.90
CA LYS A 426 -16.11 22.87 -19.36
C LYS A 426 -15.29 22.38 -18.15
N ILE A 427 -15.98 21.97 -17.10
CA ILE A 427 -15.46 21.18 -15.98
C ILE A 427 -16.30 19.90 -16.02
N ASP A 428 -15.67 18.75 -16.15
CA ASP A 428 -16.35 17.47 -16.36
C ASP A 428 -16.70 16.74 -15.07
N ASP A 429 -17.30 15.55 -15.23
CA ASP A 429 -17.79 14.72 -14.13
C ASP A 429 -16.61 14.33 -13.20
N GLY A 430 -16.80 14.35 -11.89
CA GLY A 430 -15.77 14.02 -10.89
C GLY A 430 -14.51 14.89 -10.90
N ALA A 431 -14.46 16.00 -11.64
CA ALA A 431 -13.22 16.74 -11.94
C ALA A 431 -12.39 17.22 -10.73
N PHE A 432 -13.02 17.42 -9.56
CA PHE A 432 -12.43 17.68 -8.24
C PHE A 432 -13.16 16.86 -7.15
N TYR A 433 -13.49 15.60 -7.47
CA TYR A 433 -14.08 14.66 -6.50
C TYR A 433 -13.07 14.39 -5.36
N THR A 434 -13.51 14.45 -4.10
CA THR A 434 -12.63 14.29 -2.93
C THR A 434 -11.40 15.20 -3.01
N CYS A 435 -11.63 16.50 -2.91
CA CYS A 435 -10.57 17.49 -2.70
C CYS A 435 -10.83 18.18 -1.35
N GLU A 436 -10.58 17.47 -0.24
CA GLU A 436 -11.08 17.87 1.08
C GLU A 436 -10.56 19.25 1.55
N ASP A 437 -9.27 19.58 1.38
CA ASP A 437 -8.73 20.90 1.79
C ASP A 437 -9.00 22.05 0.78
N LEU A 438 -9.80 21.83 -0.28
CA LEU A 438 -9.98 22.80 -1.36
C LEU A 438 -10.79 24.04 -0.96
N GLU A 439 -10.14 25.02 -0.30
CA GLU A 439 -10.78 26.25 0.18
C GLU A 439 -11.40 27.12 -0.94
N TYR A 440 -10.78 27.16 -2.13
CA TYR A 440 -11.15 28.13 -3.19
C TYR A 440 -10.87 27.68 -4.63
N VAL A 441 -11.88 27.79 -5.48
CA VAL A 441 -11.79 27.62 -6.95
C VAL A 441 -12.29 28.85 -7.69
N TYR A 442 -11.47 29.40 -8.59
CA TYR A 442 -11.93 30.40 -9.56
C TYR A 442 -12.48 29.72 -10.83
N ILE A 443 -13.80 29.79 -11.04
CA ILE A 443 -14.47 29.37 -12.27
C ILE A 443 -14.62 30.59 -13.21
N PRO A 444 -14.00 30.59 -14.41
CA PRO A 444 -14.02 31.73 -15.32
C PRO A 444 -15.35 31.88 -16.06
N GLU A 445 -15.65 33.10 -16.55
CA GLU A 445 -16.87 33.43 -17.30
C GLU A 445 -16.96 32.78 -18.71
N GLY A 446 -16.05 31.84 -19.02
CA GLY A 446 -16.09 30.97 -20.19
C GLY A 446 -16.80 29.62 -19.95
N VAL A 447 -16.93 29.18 -18.69
CA VAL A 447 -17.44 27.83 -18.37
C VAL A 447 -18.94 27.72 -18.64
N THR A 448 -19.31 26.74 -19.48
CA THR A 448 -20.68 26.49 -19.93
C THR A 448 -21.35 25.30 -19.25
N TYR A 449 -20.54 24.40 -18.68
CA TYR A 449 -20.95 23.14 -18.06
C TYR A 449 -20.05 22.83 -16.87
N ILE A 450 -20.66 22.32 -15.81
CA ILE A 450 -20.02 21.72 -14.63
C ILE A 450 -20.62 20.31 -14.50
N GLY A 451 -19.78 19.28 -14.41
CA GLY A 451 -20.18 17.88 -14.43
C GLY A 451 -20.99 17.41 -13.23
N GLN A 452 -21.42 16.15 -13.29
CA GLN A 452 -21.90 15.39 -12.14
C GLN A 452 -20.75 15.20 -11.13
N GLU A 453 -21.02 15.32 -9.83
CA GLU A 453 -20.03 15.07 -8.76
C GLU A 453 -18.73 15.91 -8.85
N ALA A 454 -18.72 16.97 -9.68
CA ALA A 454 -17.50 17.68 -10.09
C ALA A 454 -16.73 18.41 -8.97
N PHE A 455 -17.35 18.61 -7.80
CA PHE A 455 -16.76 19.10 -6.56
C PHE A 455 -17.40 18.38 -5.35
N ASP A 456 -17.81 17.12 -5.50
CA ASP A 456 -18.35 16.34 -4.38
C ASP A 456 -17.27 16.11 -3.31
N PHE A 457 -17.67 16.00 -2.04
CA PHE A 457 -16.76 15.86 -0.88
C PHE A 457 -15.67 16.96 -0.73
N CYS A 458 -15.84 18.13 -1.36
CA CYS A 458 -14.95 19.29 -1.15
C CYS A 458 -15.24 20.02 0.19
N ASP A 459 -14.82 19.45 1.31
CA ASP A 459 -15.30 19.78 2.66
C ASP A 459 -14.91 21.20 3.17
N GLU A 460 -13.74 21.72 2.77
CA GLU A 460 -13.28 23.08 3.09
C GLU A 460 -13.77 24.16 2.09
N LEU A 461 -14.43 23.79 0.99
CA LEU A 461 -14.75 24.70 -0.13
C LEU A 461 -15.79 25.77 0.27
N ALA A 462 -15.30 26.98 0.53
CA ALA A 462 -16.09 28.02 1.18
C ALA A 462 -16.92 28.88 0.22
N TYR A 463 -16.49 29.05 -1.04
CA TYR A 463 -17.18 29.92 -2.00
C TYR A 463 -16.97 29.53 -3.46
N ILE A 464 -18.08 29.41 -4.20
CA ILE A 464 -18.07 29.25 -5.66
C ILE A 464 -18.99 30.29 -6.32
N ARG A 465 -18.49 30.89 -7.40
CA ARG A 465 -19.29 31.71 -8.32
C ARG A 465 -19.50 30.94 -9.61
N VAL A 466 -20.68 30.41 -9.84
CA VAL A 466 -21.05 29.86 -11.14
C VAL A 466 -21.22 31.03 -12.14
N PRO A 467 -20.56 31.01 -13.31
CA PRO A 467 -20.56 32.12 -14.26
C PRO A 467 -21.88 32.29 -15.02
N ASP A 468 -22.08 33.45 -15.66
CA ASP A 468 -23.30 33.73 -16.45
C ASP A 468 -23.41 32.91 -17.74
N SER A 469 -22.29 32.34 -18.19
CA SER A 469 -22.19 31.42 -19.32
C SER A 469 -22.66 29.99 -19.02
N CYS A 470 -22.72 29.61 -17.74
CA CYS A 470 -23.08 28.26 -17.34
C CYS A 470 -24.56 27.97 -17.67
N THR A 471 -24.78 26.94 -18.49
CA THR A 471 -26.11 26.52 -18.94
C THR A 471 -26.60 25.24 -18.25
N GLU A 472 -25.70 24.49 -17.61
CA GLU A 472 -25.96 23.17 -17.07
C GLU A 472 -24.93 22.88 -15.95
N ILE A 473 -25.43 22.27 -14.87
CA ILE A 473 -24.66 21.70 -13.75
C ILE A 473 -25.20 20.28 -13.60
N GLY A 474 -24.33 19.30 -13.43
CA GLY A 474 -24.71 17.90 -13.22
C GLY A 474 -25.46 17.66 -11.91
N ASP A 475 -25.87 16.41 -11.69
CA ASP A 475 -26.38 15.97 -10.40
C ASP A 475 -25.21 15.89 -9.39
N TRP A 476 -25.46 16.16 -8.10
CA TRP A 476 -24.47 16.08 -7.01
C TRP A 476 -23.15 16.85 -7.18
N ALA A 477 -23.06 17.81 -8.11
CA ALA A 477 -21.83 18.56 -8.43
C ALA A 477 -21.19 19.36 -7.27
N PHE A 478 -21.87 19.42 -6.13
CA PHE A 478 -21.50 20.08 -4.87
C PHE A 478 -22.22 19.40 -3.68
N ASP A 479 -22.47 18.08 -3.74
CA ASP A 479 -22.96 17.36 -2.56
C ASP A 479 -21.84 17.26 -1.51
N ASP A 480 -22.24 16.96 -0.27
CA ASP A 480 -21.44 16.96 0.98
C ASP A 480 -20.48 18.15 1.23
N CYS A 481 -20.51 19.22 0.42
CA CYS A 481 -19.76 20.47 0.57
C CYS A 481 -20.20 21.29 1.81
N GLY A 482 -19.80 20.86 3.00
CA GLY A 482 -20.30 21.31 4.31
C GLY A 482 -20.06 22.80 4.66
N ARG A 483 -19.41 23.59 3.80
CA ARG A 483 -19.11 25.02 4.05
C ARG A 483 -19.52 25.95 2.91
N LEU A 484 -20.03 25.39 1.82
CA LEU A 484 -20.13 26.10 0.55
C LEU A 484 -21.17 27.22 0.53
N TYR A 485 -20.73 28.42 0.16
CA TYR A 485 -21.56 29.47 -0.41
C TYR A 485 -21.47 29.43 -1.94
N VAL A 486 -22.52 28.99 -2.63
CA VAL A 486 -22.57 28.96 -4.09
C VAL A 486 -23.48 30.05 -4.66
N SER A 487 -22.97 30.82 -5.63
CA SER A 487 -23.67 31.94 -6.26
C SER A 487 -23.98 31.63 -7.73
N VAL A 488 -25.24 31.30 -8.03
CA VAL A 488 -25.71 30.76 -9.33
C VAL A 488 -26.53 31.76 -10.14
N PRO A 489 -26.36 31.83 -11.48
CA PRO A 489 -27.18 32.68 -12.33
C PRO A 489 -28.65 32.25 -12.35
N ALA A 490 -29.57 33.23 -12.40
CA ALA A 490 -31.01 33.01 -12.50
C ALA A 490 -31.50 32.30 -13.78
N SER A 491 -30.61 31.86 -14.66
CA SER A 491 -30.85 30.89 -15.74
C SER A 491 -31.02 29.46 -15.21
N LEU A 492 -30.25 29.06 -14.20
CA LEU A 492 -30.17 27.70 -13.63
C LEU A 492 -31.25 27.45 -12.57
N LYS A 493 -32.51 27.67 -12.95
CA LYS A 493 -33.65 27.79 -12.01
C LYS A 493 -33.99 26.54 -11.21
N ASP A 494 -33.57 25.38 -11.69
CA ASP A 494 -33.96 24.07 -11.15
C ASP A 494 -32.80 23.38 -10.37
N PHE A 495 -31.63 24.05 -10.26
CA PHE A 495 -30.43 23.57 -9.54
C PHE A 495 -30.74 23.06 -8.13
N CYS A 496 -31.58 23.77 -7.37
CA CYS A 496 -31.87 23.44 -5.96
C CYS A 496 -32.81 22.24 -5.75
N SER A 497 -33.19 21.47 -6.78
CA SER A 497 -34.30 20.52 -6.70
C SER A 497 -33.90 19.07 -6.33
N GLY A 498 -32.61 18.74 -6.31
CA GLY A 498 -32.10 17.38 -6.03
C GLY A 498 -31.01 17.24 -4.96
N TYR A 499 -30.44 18.33 -4.45
CA TYR A 499 -29.24 18.35 -3.58
C TYR A 499 -29.56 18.29 -2.07
N TYR A 500 -28.61 17.81 -1.25
CA TYR A 500 -28.69 17.90 0.22
C TYR A 500 -28.20 19.27 0.73
N LEU A 501 -29.12 20.25 0.68
CA LEU A 501 -28.83 21.69 0.88
C LEU A 501 -28.48 22.18 2.31
N ASP A 502 -28.27 21.31 3.30
CA ASP A 502 -27.97 21.74 4.68
C ASP A 502 -26.62 21.11 5.08
N PRO A 503 -25.52 21.89 5.16
CA PRO A 503 -25.46 23.33 5.45
C PRO A 503 -25.23 24.31 4.27
N MET A 504 -25.13 23.84 3.01
CA MET A 504 -24.79 24.69 1.85
C MET A 504 -25.72 25.92 1.67
N TYR A 505 -25.14 27.10 1.44
CA TYR A 505 -25.88 28.33 1.13
C TYR A 505 -25.90 28.63 -0.38
N ILE A 506 -27.10 28.83 -0.94
CA ILE A 506 -27.28 29.20 -2.36
C ILE A 506 -27.74 30.65 -2.50
N GLU A 507 -26.98 31.48 -3.21
CA GLU A 507 -27.41 32.77 -3.76
C GLU A 507 -27.85 32.60 -5.23
N VAL A 508 -29.07 33.05 -5.57
CA VAL A 508 -29.51 33.18 -6.97
C VAL A 508 -29.39 34.65 -7.40
N ARG A 509 -28.56 34.89 -8.42
CA ARG A 509 -28.18 36.22 -8.94
C ARG A 509 -28.74 36.51 -10.34
#